data_AF-A0A1V5SJJ8-F1
#
_entry.id   AF-A0A1V5SJJ8-F1
#
_cell.length_a   1.000
_cell.length_b   1.000
_cell.length_c   1.000
_cell.angle_alpha   90.00
_cell.angle_beta   90.00
_cell.angle_gamma   90.00
#
_symmetry.space_group_name_H-M   'P 1'
#
loop_
_entity.id
_entity.type
_entity.pdbx_description
1 polymer ?
#
loop_
_entity_poly.entity_id
_entity_poly.type
_entity_poly.pdbx_seq_one_letter_code
_entity_poly.pdbx_strand_id
1 'polypeptide(L)'
;MEKEFLNGEIAKFNLADAAIAELSSRYMGLTISDGYEVVHKAKMEVKSRRIDVEKKRKELKEDALRYGQAIDAEAKRLTALLSPIEDHLETEEKVYLDQKAAEKAEKERIAAEKYQARIDRLCSFGATFNGTMFNAYGNVISGKAIEAATDESFEEFIGKIAVAKEADDLRRAEEERVRLEEEARIQQIKAEQEAERARLAEEAERLRLEQEAIEKEKKRLEDEEKARRKAIADAEAERLRQEELERAKKEAAEKAVKEAREKAEKERAAEALRQEKARLAAERKAARAPDKVKLLKLADDLDAFQVPDVKTDDGKAIALWVVTELTALVAELREKAGAL
;
A
#
# COMPACT_ATOMS: atom_id res chain seq x y z
N MET A 1 -78.69 92.66 9.45
CA MET A 1 -78.62 93.82 10.35
C MET A 1 -77.33 94.64 10.15
N GLU A 2 -76.13 94.05 10.17
CA GLU A 2 -74.86 94.79 9.96
C GLU A 2 -74.72 95.46 8.58
N LYS A 3 -75.11 94.80 7.48
CA LYS A 3 -75.07 95.37 6.13
C LYS A 3 -76.03 96.55 5.94
N GLU A 4 -77.17 96.56 6.64
CA GLU A 4 -78.15 97.65 6.56
C GLU A 4 -77.70 98.87 7.35
N PHE A 5 -77.05 98.66 8.52
CA PHE A 5 -76.44 99.74 9.28
C PHE A 5 -75.25 100.37 8.52
N LEU A 6 -74.37 99.55 7.94
CA LEU A 6 -73.23 100.02 7.14
C LEU A 6 -73.69 100.77 5.88
N ASN A 7 -74.72 100.26 5.19
CA ASN A 7 -75.33 100.95 4.05
C ASN A 7 -76.02 102.26 4.46
N GLY A 8 -76.63 102.32 5.66
CA GLY A 8 -77.25 103.53 6.21
C GLY A 8 -76.23 104.62 6.56
N GLU A 9 -75.08 104.25 7.13
CA GLU A 9 -73.99 105.19 7.42
C GLU A 9 -73.28 105.68 6.15
N ILE A 10 -73.08 104.81 5.15
CA ILE A 10 -72.54 105.19 3.83
C ILE A 10 -73.52 106.10 3.08
N ALA A 11 -74.84 105.86 3.19
CA ALA A 11 -75.86 106.70 2.56
C ALA A 11 -75.85 108.16 3.04
N LYS A 12 -75.26 108.46 4.21
CA LYS A 12 -75.06 109.86 4.67
C LYS A 12 -74.09 110.64 3.78
N PHE A 13 -73.23 109.97 3.02
CA PHE A 13 -72.40 110.60 1.99
C PHE A 13 -73.14 110.78 0.66
N ASN A 14 -74.20 110.02 0.37
CA ASN A 14 -74.96 110.16 -0.89
C ASN A 14 -75.72 111.51 -0.98
N LEU A 15 -76.07 112.12 0.17
CA LEU A 15 -76.58 113.50 0.23
C LEU A 15 -75.55 114.55 -0.19
N ALA A 16 -74.25 114.20 -0.18
CA ALA A 16 -73.19 115.08 -0.65
C ALA A 16 -73.13 115.15 -2.18
N ASP A 17 -73.61 114.15 -2.92
CA ASP A 17 -73.54 114.12 -4.39
C ASP A 17 -74.39 115.23 -5.03
N ALA A 18 -75.58 115.49 -4.49
CA ALA A 18 -76.44 116.60 -4.92
C ALA A 18 -75.81 117.96 -4.59
N ALA A 19 -75.20 118.10 -3.41
CA ALA A 19 -74.49 119.31 -3.01
C ALA A 19 -73.21 119.54 -3.83
N ILE A 20 -72.52 118.48 -4.24
CA ILE A 20 -71.35 118.53 -5.13
C ILE A 20 -71.79 118.95 -6.53
N ALA A 21 -72.90 118.43 -7.04
CA ALA A 21 -73.45 118.84 -8.34
C ALA A 21 -73.86 120.32 -8.36
N GLU A 22 -74.44 120.82 -7.27
CA GLU A 22 -74.77 122.24 -7.08
C GLU A 22 -73.53 123.13 -7.03
N LEU A 23 -72.51 122.75 -6.25
CA LEU A 23 -71.22 123.46 -6.20
C LEU A 23 -70.51 123.44 -7.55
N SER A 24 -70.57 122.31 -8.25
CA SER A 24 -70.00 122.14 -9.59
C SER A 24 -70.67 123.10 -10.57
N SER A 25 -72.01 123.13 -10.61
CA SER A 25 -72.79 124.06 -11.43
C SER A 25 -72.47 125.53 -11.14
N ARG A 26 -72.32 125.88 -9.85
CA ARG A 26 -72.05 127.26 -9.41
C ARG A 26 -70.61 127.71 -9.68
N TYR A 27 -69.63 126.84 -9.53
CA TYR A 27 -68.22 127.24 -9.45
C TYR A 27 -67.35 126.76 -10.61
N MET A 28 -67.74 125.74 -11.38
CA MET A 28 -66.91 125.23 -12.49
C MET A 28 -66.82 126.20 -13.67
N GLY A 29 -67.83 127.06 -13.87
CA GLY A 29 -67.82 128.09 -14.92
C GLY A 29 -67.04 129.35 -14.55
N LEU A 30 -66.58 129.48 -13.30
CA LEU A 30 -65.86 130.67 -12.83
C LEU A 30 -64.43 130.69 -13.38
N THR A 31 -64.03 131.87 -13.83
CA THR A 31 -62.71 132.18 -14.37
C THR A 31 -62.13 133.41 -13.69
N ILE A 32 -60.83 133.68 -13.87
CA ILE A 32 -60.18 134.83 -13.22
C ILE A 32 -60.78 136.17 -13.69
N SER A 33 -61.40 136.21 -14.87
CA SER A 33 -62.14 137.38 -15.35
C SER A 33 -63.37 137.74 -14.52
N ASP A 34 -63.90 136.81 -13.72
CA ASP A 34 -65.00 137.05 -12.77
C ASP A 34 -64.53 137.69 -11.46
N GLY A 35 -63.22 137.94 -11.32
CA GLY A 35 -62.58 138.55 -10.17
C GLY A 35 -61.86 137.54 -9.27
N TYR A 36 -60.59 137.82 -8.96
CA TYR A 36 -59.75 136.93 -8.14
C TYR A 36 -60.40 136.54 -6.80
N GLU A 37 -61.01 137.49 -6.11
CA GLU A 37 -61.64 137.25 -4.81
C GLU A 37 -62.82 136.28 -4.90
N VAL A 38 -63.58 136.31 -6.00
CA VAL A 38 -64.72 135.42 -6.23
C VAL A 38 -64.24 133.98 -6.42
N VAL A 39 -63.24 133.78 -7.28
CA VAL A 39 -62.61 132.47 -7.52
C VAL A 39 -61.92 131.95 -6.25
N HIS A 40 -61.25 132.83 -5.50
CA HIS A 40 -60.59 132.46 -4.25
C HIS A 40 -61.60 132.00 -3.19
N LYS A 41 -62.71 132.71 -3.01
CA LYS A 41 -63.78 132.33 -2.08
C LYS A 41 -64.41 130.99 -2.48
N ALA A 42 -64.73 130.79 -3.75
CA ALA A 42 -65.24 129.51 -4.26
C ALA A 42 -64.26 128.34 -4.00
N LYS A 43 -62.96 128.55 -4.26
CA LYS A 43 -61.91 127.56 -3.96
C LYS A 43 -61.82 127.24 -2.46
N MET A 44 -61.89 128.26 -1.59
CA MET A 44 -61.85 128.05 -0.14
C MET A 44 -63.09 127.29 0.36
N GLU A 45 -64.27 127.57 -0.19
CA GLU A 45 -65.48 126.83 0.15
C GLU A 45 -65.39 125.35 -0.25
N VAL A 46 -64.99 125.05 -1.49
CA VAL A 46 -64.81 123.66 -1.94
C VAL A 46 -63.74 122.94 -1.12
N LYS A 47 -62.61 123.63 -0.82
CA LYS A 47 -61.55 123.08 0.04
C LYS A 47 -62.04 122.80 1.45
N SER A 48 -62.84 123.69 2.04
CA SER A 48 -63.43 123.50 3.37
C SER A 48 -64.32 122.27 3.38
N ARG A 49 -65.25 122.15 2.43
CA ARG A 49 -66.14 120.99 2.32
C ARG A 49 -65.37 119.68 2.15
N ARG A 50 -64.28 119.66 1.37
CA ARG A 50 -63.39 118.48 1.26
C ARG A 50 -62.73 118.10 2.59
N ILE A 51 -62.30 119.09 3.38
CA ILE A 51 -61.73 118.85 4.72
C ILE A 51 -62.80 118.28 5.65
N ASP A 52 -64.03 118.79 5.60
CA ASP A 52 -65.13 118.34 6.44
C ASP A 52 -65.58 116.91 6.10
N VAL A 53 -65.50 116.50 4.83
CA VAL A 53 -65.68 115.09 4.41
C VAL A 53 -64.64 114.18 5.07
N GLU A 54 -63.36 114.57 5.09
CA GLU A 54 -62.30 113.77 5.73
C GLU A 54 -62.46 113.74 7.27
N LYS A 55 -62.88 114.84 7.89
CA LYS A 55 -63.24 114.85 9.32
C LYS A 55 -64.39 113.88 9.58
N LYS A 56 -65.45 113.93 8.78
CA LYS A 56 -66.60 113.03 8.92
C LYS A 56 -66.23 111.57 8.71
N ARG A 57 -65.36 111.26 7.75
CA ARG A 57 -64.80 109.92 7.56
C ARG A 57 -64.05 109.43 8.80
N LYS A 58 -63.24 110.29 9.41
CA LYS A 58 -62.50 109.96 10.64
C LYS A 58 -63.44 109.75 11.81
N GLU A 59 -64.38 110.65 12.04
CA GLU A 59 -65.43 110.54 13.07
C GLU A 59 -66.20 109.21 12.93
N LEU A 60 -66.69 108.89 11.72
CA LEU A 60 -67.47 107.67 11.48
C LEU A 60 -66.66 106.38 11.64
N LYS A 61 -65.33 106.43 11.48
CA LYS A 61 -64.44 105.27 11.66
C LYS A 61 -63.85 105.14 13.06
N GLU A 62 -63.89 106.19 13.85
CA GLU A 62 -63.22 106.25 15.15
C GLU A 62 -63.74 105.17 16.10
N ASP A 63 -65.05 105.02 16.22
CA ASP A 63 -65.65 104.01 17.09
C ASP A 63 -65.33 102.57 16.65
N ALA A 64 -65.37 102.31 15.34
CA ALA A 64 -65.02 101.00 14.79
C ALA A 64 -63.53 100.66 15.02
N LEU A 65 -62.64 101.64 14.85
CA LEU A 65 -61.21 101.48 15.10
C LEU A 65 -60.93 101.24 16.59
N ARG A 66 -61.56 102.02 17.48
CA ARG A 66 -61.46 101.86 18.94
C ARG A 66 -61.99 100.51 19.39
N TYR A 67 -63.11 100.07 18.82
CA TYR A 67 -63.69 98.76 19.11
C TYR A 67 -62.75 97.62 18.69
N GLY A 68 -62.20 97.66 17.47
CA GLY A 68 -61.22 96.68 17.00
C GLY A 68 -59.97 96.63 17.89
N GLN A 69 -59.42 97.80 18.25
CA GLN A 69 -58.27 97.90 19.16
C GLN A 69 -58.59 97.34 20.56
N ALA A 70 -59.79 97.56 21.07
CA ALA A 70 -60.22 97.03 22.37
C ALA A 70 -60.33 95.50 22.34
N ILE A 71 -60.88 94.93 21.26
CA ILE A 71 -60.92 93.46 21.06
C ILE A 71 -59.52 92.89 20.99
N ASP A 72 -58.63 93.48 20.19
CA ASP A 72 -57.26 92.99 20.02
C ASP A 72 -56.48 93.07 21.34
N ALA A 73 -56.68 94.13 22.13
CA ALA A 73 -56.08 94.29 23.44
C ALA A 73 -56.59 93.23 24.43
N GLU A 74 -57.89 92.97 24.44
CA GLU A 74 -58.48 91.94 25.31
C GLU A 74 -58.07 90.53 24.89
N ALA A 75 -58.03 90.24 23.58
CA ALA A 75 -57.50 88.98 23.06
C ALA A 75 -56.04 88.77 23.49
N LYS A 76 -55.18 89.79 23.35
CA LYS A 76 -53.79 89.74 23.83
C LYS A 76 -53.70 89.51 25.34
N ARG A 77 -54.56 90.16 26.14
CA ARG A 77 -54.62 89.96 27.60
C ARG A 77 -54.99 88.52 27.93
N LEU A 78 -56.00 87.97 27.26
CA LEU A 78 -56.45 86.59 27.45
C LEU A 78 -55.38 85.60 27.03
N THR A 79 -54.74 85.77 25.86
CA THR A 79 -53.62 84.92 25.43
C THR A 79 -52.45 84.98 26.42
N ALA A 80 -52.09 86.15 26.91
CA ALA A 80 -51.02 86.30 27.90
C ALA A 80 -51.34 85.62 29.25
N LEU A 81 -52.62 85.52 29.62
CA LEU A 81 -53.06 84.77 30.80
C LEU A 81 -53.11 83.26 30.57
N LEU A 82 -53.43 82.83 29.35
CA LEU A 82 -53.52 81.41 28.99
C LEU A 82 -52.14 80.77 28.77
N SER A 83 -51.20 81.48 28.17
CA SER A 83 -49.88 80.92 27.81
C SER A 83 -49.13 80.30 29.00
N PRO A 84 -49.00 80.93 30.18
CA PRO A 84 -48.35 80.28 31.32
C PRO A 84 -49.07 79.03 31.84
N ILE A 85 -50.39 78.94 31.64
CA ILE A 85 -51.19 77.76 32.01
C ILE A 85 -50.89 76.63 31.02
N GLU A 86 -50.87 76.93 29.73
CA GLU A 86 -50.49 75.98 28.67
C GLU A 86 -49.06 75.46 28.87
N ASP A 87 -48.09 76.36 29.05
CA ASP A 87 -46.67 76.01 29.28
C ASP A 87 -46.51 75.09 30.50
N HIS A 88 -47.26 75.35 31.59
CA HIS A 88 -47.25 74.49 32.77
C HIS A 88 -47.83 73.10 32.47
N LEU A 89 -48.98 73.03 31.81
CA LEU A 89 -49.64 71.77 31.47
C LEU A 89 -48.81 70.93 30.50
N GLU A 90 -48.19 71.55 29.49
CA GLU A 90 -47.26 70.88 28.57
C GLU A 90 -46.04 70.32 29.32
N THR A 91 -45.51 71.08 30.29
CA THR A 91 -44.38 70.62 31.11
C THR A 91 -44.77 69.40 31.94
N GLU A 92 -45.92 69.41 32.60
CA GLU A 92 -46.41 68.28 33.40
C GLU A 92 -46.71 67.05 32.53
N GLU A 93 -47.34 67.23 31.37
CA GLU A 93 -47.58 66.16 30.40
C GLU A 93 -46.26 65.53 29.94
N LYS A 94 -45.27 66.36 29.60
CA LYS A 94 -43.94 65.88 29.22
C LYS A 94 -43.28 65.07 30.34
N VAL A 95 -43.35 65.54 31.59
CA VAL A 95 -42.79 64.79 32.74
C VAL A 95 -43.44 63.42 32.86
N TYR A 96 -44.77 63.32 32.74
CA TYR A 96 -45.48 62.05 32.80
C TYR A 96 -45.09 61.11 31.64
N LEU A 97 -45.04 61.63 30.40
CA LEU A 97 -44.65 60.86 29.22
C LEU A 97 -43.21 60.35 29.33
N ASP A 98 -42.27 61.20 29.76
CA ASP A 98 -40.87 60.83 29.97
C ASP A 98 -40.74 59.74 31.06
N GLN A 99 -41.47 59.87 32.17
CA GLN A 99 -41.50 58.84 33.22
C GLN A 99 -42.07 57.51 32.71
N LYS A 100 -43.15 57.55 31.92
CA LYS A 100 -43.74 56.34 31.32
C LYS A 100 -42.82 55.69 30.29
N ALA A 101 -42.13 56.49 29.49
CA ALA A 101 -41.13 56.00 28.55
C ALA A 101 -39.95 55.34 29.29
N ALA A 102 -39.45 55.97 30.36
CA ALA A 102 -38.38 55.41 31.19
C ALA A 102 -38.81 54.12 31.90
N GLU A 103 -40.03 54.06 32.47
CA GLU A 103 -40.58 52.86 33.09
C GLU A 103 -40.71 51.70 32.09
N LYS A 104 -41.17 51.99 30.87
CA LYS A 104 -41.26 51.00 29.79
C LYS A 104 -39.87 50.51 29.35
N ALA A 105 -38.94 51.43 29.11
CA ALA A 105 -37.57 51.10 28.70
C ALA A 105 -36.85 50.26 29.77
N GLU A 106 -37.05 50.58 31.05
CA GLU A 106 -36.46 49.81 32.16
C GLU A 106 -37.07 48.41 32.25
N LYS A 107 -38.40 48.27 32.09
CA LYS A 107 -39.06 46.95 32.04
C LYS A 107 -38.55 46.11 30.86
N GLU A 108 -38.39 46.72 29.68
CA GLU A 108 -37.83 46.05 28.50
C GLU A 108 -36.36 45.65 28.72
N ARG A 109 -35.56 46.50 29.35
CA ARG A 109 -34.16 46.21 29.72
C ARG A 109 -34.07 45.04 30.69
N ILE A 110 -34.86 45.06 31.77
CA ILE A 110 -34.90 43.97 32.75
C ILE A 110 -35.35 42.66 32.09
N ALA A 111 -36.37 42.70 31.22
CA ALA A 111 -36.84 41.53 30.49
C ALA A 111 -35.77 40.98 29.53
N ALA A 112 -35.06 41.84 28.82
CA ALA A 112 -33.97 41.47 27.92
C ALA A 112 -32.77 40.88 28.67
N GLU A 113 -32.34 41.50 29.79
CA GLU A 113 -31.26 40.99 30.64
C GLU A 113 -31.62 39.62 31.23
N LYS A 114 -32.86 39.45 31.69
CA LYS A 114 -33.38 38.17 32.18
C LYS A 114 -33.38 37.10 31.09
N TYR A 115 -33.86 37.45 29.89
CA TYR A 115 -33.85 36.54 28.74
C TYR A 115 -32.43 36.12 28.38
N GLN A 116 -31.50 37.08 28.30
CA GLN A 116 -30.10 36.78 27.99
C GLN A 116 -29.45 35.90 29.05
N ALA A 117 -29.67 36.17 30.34
CA ALA A 117 -29.16 35.34 31.43
C ALA A 117 -29.68 33.89 31.37
N ARG A 118 -30.94 33.69 30.95
CA ARG A 118 -31.52 32.36 30.70
C ARG A 118 -30.85 31.66 29.52
N ILE A 119 -30.56 32.38 28.43
CA ILE A 119 -29.80 31.83 27.29
C ILE A 119 -28.40 31.42 27.71
N ASP A 120 -27.67 32.29 28.41
CA ASP A 120 -26.30 32.03 28.86
C ASP A 120 -26.27 30.80 29.77
N ARG A 121 -27.27 30.67 30.65
CA ARG A 121 -27.41 29.49 31.50
C ARG A 121 -27.65 28.23 30.67
N LEU A 122 -28.55 28.22 29.69
CA LEU A 122 -28.72 27.07 28.79
C LEU A 122 -27.43 26.70 28.06
N CYS A 123 -26.70 27.69 27.54
CA CYS A 123 -25.42 27.49 26.85
C CYS A 123 -24.36 26.87 27.78
N SER A 124 -24.35 27.24 29.07
CA SER A 124 -23.45 26.64 30.07
C SER A 124 -23.69 25.14 30.29
N PHE A 125 -24.93 24.67 30.04
CA PHE A 125 -25.28 23.26 29.97
C PHE A 125 -25.04 22.64 28.58
N GLY A 126 -24.35 23.31 27.65
CA GLY A 126 -24.06 22.78 26.33
C GLY A 126 -25.26 22.78 25.37
N ALA A 127 -26.27 23.63 25.61
CA ALA A 127 -27.37 23.80 24.69
C ALA A 127 -26.91 24.33 23.33
N THR A 128 -27.52 23.84 22.26
CA THR A 128 -27.28 24.29 20.88
C THR A 128 -28.53 24.96 20.32
N PHE A 129 -28.35 26.03 19.54
CA PHE A 129 -29.45 26.77 18.92
C PHE A 129 -29.53 26.47 17.43
N ASN A 130 -30.72 26.11 16.94
CA ASN A 130 -30.94 25.77 15.53
C ASN A 130 -31.66 26.87 14.73
N GLY A 131 -31.70 28.10 15.25
CA GLY A 131 -32.41 29.24 14.65
C GLY A 131 -33.79 29.49 15.24
N THR A 132 -34.40 28.48 15.86
CA THR A 132 -35.75 28.60 16.46
C THR A 132 -35.82 28.06 17.89
N MET A 133 -35.11 26.97 18.14
CA MET A 133 -35.15 26.20 19.38
C MET A 133 -33.75 26.01 19.96
N PHE A 134 -33.68 25.96 21.28
CA PHE A 134 -32.54 25.46 22.03
C PHE A 134 -32.75 23.98 22.32
N ASN A 135 -31.71 23.18 22.07
CA ASN A 135 -31.68 21.76 22.42
C ASN A 135 -30.48 21.48 23.34
N ALA A 136 -30.75 20.87 24.50
CA ALA A 136 -29.72 20.33 25.38
C ALA A 136 -30.10 18.89 25.77
N TYR A 137 -29.27 17.93 25.39
CA TYR A 137 -29.45 16.51 25.73
C TYR A 137 -30.86 15.97 25.40
N GLY A 138 -31.42 16.38 24.26
CA GLY A 138 -32.75 15.94 23.80
C GLY A 138 -33.92 16.76 24.36
N ASN A 139 -33.68 17.67 25.32
CA ASN A 139 -34.69 18.59 25.83
C ASN A 139 -34.73 19.85 24.97
N VAL A 140 -35.91 20.24 24.52
CA VAL A 140 -36.09 21.33 23.55
C VAL A 140 -36.98 22.43 24.12
N ILE A 141 -36.57 23.69 23.93
CA ILE A 141 -37.35 24.87 24.30
C ILE A 141 -37.19 25.97 23.24
N SER A 142 -38.26 26.70 22.92
CA SER A 142 -38.21 27.83 21.98
C SER A 142 -37.75 29.12 22.64
N GLY A 143 -37.16 30.05 21.87
CA GLY A 143 -36.84 31.38 22.38
C GLY A 143 -38.06 32.10 23.00
N LYS A 144 -39.22 32.03 22.33
CA LYS A 144 -40.48 32.61 22.86
C LYS A 144 -40.92 31.96 24.18
N ALA A 145 -40.73 30.65 24.32
CA ALA A 145 -41.06 29.95 25.56
C ALA A 145 -40.10 30.34 26.69
N ILE A 146 -38.81 30.57 26.40
CA ILE A 146 -37.84 31.09 27.39
C ILE A 146 -38.21 32.51 27.82
N GLU A 147 -38.61 33.36 26.88
CA GLU A 147 -39.04 34.74 27.16
C GLU A 147 -40.29 34.79 28.04
N ALA A 148 -41.28 33.93 27.74
CA ALA A 148 -42.55 33.88 28.48
C ALA A 148 -42.53 33.01 29.75
N ALA A 149 -41.46 32.25 30.00
CA ALA A 149 -41.39 31.34 31.16
C ALA A 149 -41.38 32.09 32.49
N THR A 150 -42.07 31.55 33.50
CA THR A 150 -41.85 31.98 34.89
C THR A 150 -40.48 31.50 35.36
N ASP A 151 -39.99 32.02 36.49
CA ASP A 151 -38.70 31.57 37.00
C ASP A 151 -38.77 30.10 37.42
N GLU A 152 -39.87 29.68 38.03
CA GLU A 152 -40.08 28.30 38.45
C GLU A 152 -40.08 27.33 37.27
N SER A 153 -40.78 27.66 36.18
CA SER A 153 -40.85 26.77 35.01
C SER A 153 -39.52 26.71 34.25
N PHE A 154 -38.77 27.81 34.23
CA PHE A 154 -37.43 27.83 33.66
C PHE A 154 -36.46 27.00 34.52
N GLU A 155 -36.49 27.12 35.85
CA GLU A 155 -35.67 26.30 36.75
C GLU A 155 -36.01 24.81 36.65
N GLU A 156 -37.29 24.45 36.52
CA GLU A 156 -37.69 23.05 36.29
C GLU A 156 -37.10 22.50 34.98
N PHE A 157 -37.11 23.31 33.92
CA PHE A 157 -36.50 22.94 32.64
C PHE A 157 -34.98 22.77 32.75
N ILE A 158 -34.30 23.67 33.46
CA ILE A 158 -32.87 23.53 33.76
C ILE A 158 -32.60 22.26 34.59
N GLY A 159 -33.47 21.92 35.55
CA GLY A 159 -33.37 20.67 36.31
C GLY A 159 -33.42 19.43 35.42
N LYS A 160 -34.33 19.39 34.44
CA LYS A 160 -34.41 18.30 33.44
C LYS A 160 -33.14 18.20 32.61
N ILE A 161 -32.59 19.34 32.19
CA ILE A 161 -31.33 19.40 31.45
C ILE A 161 -30.17 18.90 32.32
N ALA A 162 -30.10 19.28 33.59
CA ALA A 162 -29.03 18.88 34.49
C ALA A 162 -29.00 17.36 34.69
N VAL A 163 -30.16 16.73 34.90
CA VAL A 163 -30.28 15.26 35.00
C VAL A 163 -29.88 14.58 33.69
N ALA A 164 -30.34 15.11 32.56
CA ALA A 164 -29.99 14.56 31.25
C ALA A 164 -28.48 14.71 30.94
N LYS A 165 -27.88 15.82 31.34
CA LYS A 165 -26.44 16.08 31.25
C LYS A 165 -25.65 15.06 32.07
N GLU A 166 -26.02 14.87 33.33
CA GLU A 166 -25.35 13.93 34.22
C GLU A 166 -25.41 12.50 33.66
N ALA A 167 -26.58 12.08 33.13
CA ALA A 167 -26.73 10.79 32.47
C ALA A 167 -25.85 10.66 31.21
N ASP A 168 -25.74 11.71 30.39
CA ASP A 168 -24.89 11.68 29.20
C ASP A 168 -23.39 11.70 29.56
N ASP A 169 -22.98 12.46 30.57
CA ASP A 169 -21.61 12.48 31.08
C ASP A 169 -21.21 11.11 31.64
N LEU A 170 -22.08 10.46 32.42
CA LEU A 170 -21.85 9.09 32.92
C LEU A 170 -21.72 8.09 31.77
N ARG A 171 -22.58 8.19 30.75
CA ARG A 171 -22.52 7.33 29.57
C ARG A 171 -21.20 7.51 28.82
N ARG A 172 -20.76 8.76 28.60
CA ARG A 172 -19.48 9.06 27.92
C ARG A 172 -18.29 8.58 28.73
N ALA A 173 -18.30 8.77 30.04
CA ALA A 173 -17.24 8.29 30.92
C ALA A 173 -17.14 6.76 30.88
N GLU A 174 -18.27 6.04 30.88
CA GLU A 174 -18.27 4.59 30.76
C GLU A 174 -17.81 4.12 29.38
N GLU A 175 -18.25 4.77 28.30
CA GLU A 175 -17.78 4.50 26.94
C GLU A 175 -16.26 4.70 26.81
N GLU A 176 -15.71 5.74 27.42
CA GLU A 176 -14.26 5.98 27.45
C GLU A 176 -13.52 4.92 28.26
N ARG A 177 -14.05 4.53 29.43
CA ARG A 177 -13.48 3.44 30.25
C ARG A 177 -13.45 2.12 29.49
N VAL A 178 -14.56 1.75 28.84
CA VAL A 178 -14.64 0.52 28.02
C VAL A 178 -13.66 0.58 26.85
N ARG A 179 -13.49 1.73 26.19
CA ARG A 179 -12.50 1.89 25.12
C ARG A 179 -11.07 1.71 25.63
N LEU A 180 -10.72 2.34 26.75
CA LEU A 180 -9.39 2.21 27.35
C LEU A 180 -9.12 0.77 27.80
N GLU A 181 -10.11 0.08 28.37
CA GLU A 181 -10.00 -1.32 28.75
C GLU A 181 -9.81 -2.22 27.51
N GLU A 182 -10.59 -2.01 26.46
CA GLU A 182 -10.47 -2.79 25.22
C GLU A 182 -9.13 -2.54 24.51
N GLU A 183 -8.67 -1.28 24.45
CA GLU A 183 -7.34 -0.95 23.93
C GLU A 183 -6.22 -1.62 24.75
N ALA A 184 -6.33 -1.62 26.08
CA ALA A 184 -5.38 -2.32 26.94
C ALA A 184 -5.41 -3.85 26.71
N ARG A 185 -6.59 -4.46 26.54
CA ARG A 185 -6.72 -5.90 26.21
C ARG A 185 -6.11 -6.22 24.85
N ILE A 186 -6.37 -5.41 23.83
CA ILE A 186 -5.78 -5.57 22.50
C ILE A 186 -4.25 -5.44 22.56
N GLN A 187 -3.72 -4.49 23.34
CA GLN A 187 -2.28 -4.34 23.54
C GLN A 187 -1.68 -5.55 24.27
N GLN A 188 -2.33 -6.06 25.31
CA GLN A 188 -1.88 -7.27 26.00
C GLN A 188 -1.85 -8.48 25.07
N ILE A 189 -2.91 -8.71 24.28
CA ILE A 189 -2.97 -9.82 23.31
C ILE A 189 -1.85 -9.69 22.27
N LYS A 190 -1.59 -8.49 21.75
CA LYS A 190 -0.50 -8.26 20.79
C LYS A 190 0.87 -8.54 21.41
N ALA A 191 1.11 -8.07 22.64
CA ALA A 191 2.36 -8.30 23.35
C ALA A 191 2.57 -9.79 23.65
N GLU A 192 1.51 -10.52 24.03
CA GLU A 192 1.56 -11.97 24.26
C GLU A 192 1.84 -12.73 22.95
N GLN A 193 1.16 -12.38 21.85
CA GLN A 193 1.40 -12.99 20.54
C GLN A 193 2.81 -12.71 20.01
N GLU A 194 3.35 -11.51 20.23
CA GLU A 194 4.72 -11.17 19.84
C GLU A 194 5.74 -11.95 20.68
N ALA A 195 5.53 -12.05 21.99
CA ALA A 195 6.36 -12.85 22.88
C ALA A 195 6.32 -14.35 22.51
N GLU A 196 5.14 -14.90 22.24
CA GLU A 196 4.98 -16.30 21.82
C GLU A 196 5.67 -16.56 20.47
N ARG A 197 5.48 -15.67 19.48
CA ARG A 197 6.17 -15.76 18.18
C ARG A 197 7.69 -15.70 18.34
N ALA A 198 8.19 -14.83 19.22
CA ALA A 198 9.63 -14.75 19.50
C ALA A 198 10.16 -16.05 20.13
N ARG A 199 9.42 -16.66 21.07
CA ARG A 199 9.79 -17.95 21.67
C ARG A 199 9.79 -19.08 20.65
N LEU A 200 8.75 -19.17 19.81
CA LEU A 200 8.66 -20.16 18.74
C LEU A 200 9.77 -19.98 17.70
N ALA A 201 10.13 -18.73 17.37
CA ALA A 201 11.24 -18.46 16.46
C ALA A 201 12.59 -18.88 17.05
N GLU A 202 12.85 -18.59 18.34
CA GLU A 202 14.06 -19.05 19.03
C GLU A 202 14.13 -20.58 19.09
N GLU A 203 13.02 -21.24 19.43
CA GLU A 203 12.95 -22.71 19.48
C GLU A 203 13.17 -23.35 18.09
N ALA A 204 12.54 -22.80 17.05
CA ALA A 204 12.74 -23.25 15.69
C ALA A 204 14.19 -23.05 15.20
N GLU A 205 14.83 -21.94 15.57
CA GLU A 205 16.24 -21.71 15.26
C GLU A 205 17.14 -22.71 15.99
N ARG A 206 16.91 -22.96 17.28
CA ARG A 206 17.64 -23.97 18.06
C ARG A 206 17.51 -25.35 17.42
N LEU A 207 16.29 -25.76 17.09
CA LEU A 207 16.03 -27.05 16.46
C LEU A 207 16.71 -27.15 15.09
N ARG A 208 16.71 -26.08 14.29
CA ARG A 208 17.42 -26.06 12.99
C ARG A 208 18.92 -26.22 13.17
N LEU A 209 19.53 -25.52 14.13
CA LEU A 209 20.95 -25.63 14.43
C LEU A 209 21.32 -27.04 14.93
N GLU A 210 20.48 -27.64 15.77
CA GLU A 210 20.65 -29.01 16.25
C GLU A 210 20.53 -30.02 15.10
N GLN A 211 19.52 -29.89 14.23
CA GLN A 211 19.37 -30.73 13.05
C GLN A 211 20.55 -30.60 12.09
N GLU A 212 21.03 -29.39 11.83
CA GLU A 212 22.20 -29.14 10.98
C GLU A 212 23.47 -29.76 11.59
N ALA A 213 23.63 -29.71 12.92
CA ALA A 213 24.73 -30.36 13.62
C ALA A 213 24.67 -31.88 13.50
N ILE A 214 23.49 -32.48 13.73
CA ILE A 214 23.25 -33.92 13.58
C ILE A 214 23.49 -34.37 12.13
N GLU A 215 23.03 -33.60 11.13
CA GLU A 215 23.23 -33.93 9.72
C GLU A 215 24.71 -33.87 9.33
N LYS A 216 25.43 -32.84 9.78
CA LYS A 216 26.89 -32.73 9.58
C LYS A 216 27.63 -33.90 10.24
N GLU A 217 27.25 -34.28 11.46
CA GLU A 217 27.85 -35.40 12.17
C GLU A 217 27.56 -36.73 11.46
N LYS A 218 26.30 -36.97 11.06
CA LYS A 218 25.91 -38.16 10.30
C LYS A 218 26.67 -38.25 8.98
N LYS A 219 26.79 -37.16 8.24
CA LYS A 219 27.56 -37.11 6.99
C LYS A 219 29.03 -37.41 7.22
N ARG A 220 29.64 -36.88 8.29
CA ARG A 220 31.02 -37.21 8.66
C ARG A 220 31.20 -38.70 8.96
N LEU A 221 30.27 -39.29 9.71
CA LEU A 221 30.29 -40.72 10.02
C LEU A 221 30.09 -41.58 8.76
N GLU A 222 29.19 -41.20 7.86
CA GLU A 222 28.98 -41.88 6.58
C GLU A 222 30.22 -41.79 5.68
N ASP A 223 30.85 -40.61 5.58
CA ASP A 223 32.08 -40.41 4.82
C ASP A 223 33.25 -41.22 5.42
N GLU A 224 33.37 -41.27 6.75
CA GLU A 224 34.36 -42.08 7.47
C GLU A 224 34.13 -43.58 7.27
N GLU A 225 32.87 -44.05 7.35
CA GLU A 225 32.52 -45.45 7.11
C GLU A 225 32.80 -45.84 5.66
N LYS A 226 32.46 -44.97 4.70
CA LYS A 226 32.73 -45.21 3.28
C LYS A 226 34.24 -45.25 2.99
N ALA A 227 35.02 -44.34 3.59
CA ALA A 227 36.47 -44.35 3.50
C ALA A 227 37.05 -45.65 4.10
N ARG A 228 36.55 -46.07 5.26
CA ARG A 228 36.96 -47.32 5.92
C ARG A 228 36.62 -48.56 5.08
N ARG A 229 35.40 -48.63 4.53
CA ARG A 229 34.98 -49.72 3.63
C ARG A 229 35.83 -49.78 2.37
N LYS A 230 36.13 -48.62 1.77
CA LYS A 230 37.02 -48.53 0.62
C LYS A 230 38.44 -48.99 0.96
N ALA A 231 38.99 -48.55 2.08
CA ALA A 231 40.32 -48.97 2.53
C ALA A 231 40.39 -50.50 2.78
N ILE A 232 39.34 -51.09 3.35
CA ILE A 232 39.26 -52.55 3.54
C ILE A 232 39.18 -53.26 2.17
N ALA A 233 38.34 -52.78 1.25
CA ALA A 233 38.21 -53.36 -0.08
C ALA A 233 39.51 -53.24 -0.91
N ASP A 234 40.19 -52.10 -0.84
CA ASP A 234 41.47 -51.86 -1.52
C ASP A 234 42.56 -52.78 -0.93
N ALA A 235 42.60 -52.96 0.40
CA ALA A 235 43.53 -53.88 1.06
C ALA A 235 43.26 -55.36 0.70
N GLU A 236 41.99 -55.76 0.61
CA GLU A 236 41.61 -57.12 0.22
C GLU A 236 41.93 -57.39 -1.26
N ALA A 237 41.65 -56.43 -2.15
CA ALA A 237 42.02 -56.52 -3.56
C ALA A 237 43.53 -56.63 -3.76
N GLU A 238 44.32 -55.88 -2.98
CA GLU A 238 45.78 -55.96 -3.03
C GLU A 238 46.29 -57.30 -2.49
N ARG A 239 45.70 -57.82 -1.41
CA ARG A 239 46.04 -59.15 -0.89
C ARG A 239 45.74 -60.25 -1.93
N LEU A 240 44.59 -60.17 -2.59
CA LEU A 240 44.21 -61.13 -3.63
C LEU A 240 45.17 -61.05 -4.83
N ARG A 241 45.57 -59.85 -5.27
CA ARG A 241 46.59 -59.67 -6.32
C ARG A 241 47.94 -60.28 -5.94
N GLN A 242 48.36 -60.12 -4.69
CA GLN A 242 49.60 -60.71 -4.20
C GLN A 242 49.51 -62.24 -4.17
N GLU A 243 48.39 -62.80 -3.72
CA GLU A 243 48.15 -64.24 -3.74
C GLU A 243 48.11 -64.80 -5.17
N GLU A 244 47.47 -64.11 -6.12
CA GLU A 244 47.46 -64.47 -7.54
C GLU A 244 48.85 -64.41 -8.17
N LEU A 245 49.64 -63.38 -7.85
CA LEU A 245 51.01 -63.24 -8.33
C LEU A 245 51.90 -64.37 -7.80
N GLU A 246 51.78 -64.72 -6.53
CA GLU A 246 52.52 -65.83 -5.93
C GLU A 246 52.09 -67.18 -6.50
N ARG A 247 50.79 -67.38 -6.74
CA ARG A 247 50.28 -68.57 -7.41
C ARG A 247 50.80 -68.67 -8.85
N ALA A 248 50.77 -67.57 -9.61
CA ALA A 248 51.31 -67.51 -10.97
C ALA A 248 52.81 -67.81 -11.00
N LYS A 249 53.59 -67.32 -10.03
CA LYS A 249 55.02 -67.66 -9.89
C LYS A 249 55.23 -69.15 -9.60
N LYS A 250 54.44 -69.74 -8.71
CA LYS A 250 54.52 -71.18 -8.39
C LYS A 250 54.15 -72.04 -9.60
N GLU A 251 53.06 -71.72 -10.29
CA GLU A 251 52.62 -72.43 -11.50
C GLU A 251 53.65 -72.29 -12.64
N ALA A 252 54.25 -71.10 -12.82
CA ALA A 252 55.34 -70.90 -13.78
C ALA A 252 56.61 -71.70 -13.42
N ALA A 253 56.97 -71.75 -12.13
CA ALA A 253 58.10 -72.55 -11.65
C ALA A 253 57.87 -74.05 -11.84
N GLU A 254 56.67 -74.56 -11.50
CA GLU A 254 56.30 -75.95 -11.72
C GLU A 254 56.30 -76.32 -13.20
N LYS A 255 55.79 -75.44 -14.06
CA LYS A 255 55.81 -75.64 -15.51
C LYS A 255 57.23 -75.67 -16.06
N ALA A 256 58.11 -74.78 -15.61
CA ALA A 256 59.51 -74.78 -15.99
C ALA A 256 60.25 -76.05 -15.55
N VAL A 257 59.96 -76.56 -14.34
CA VAL A 257 60.52 -77.82 -13.84
C VAL A 257 60.02 -79.01 -14.66
N LYS A 258 58.73 -79.03 -15.02
CA LYS A 258 58.13 -80.10 -15.82
C LYS A 258 58.69 -80.12 -17.25
N GLU A 259 58.78 -78.96 -17.90
CA GLU A 259 59.36 -78.83 -19.25
C GLU A 259 60.84 -79.23 -19.28
N ALA A 260 61.62 -78.86 -18.25
CA ALA A 260 63.01 -79.30 -18.11
C ALA A 260 63.13 -80.83 -17.95
N ARG A 261 62.23 -81.45 -17.18
CA ARG A 261 62.21 -82.91 -16.97
C ARG A 261 61.82 -83.67 -18.23
N GLU A 262 60.81 -83.22 -18.96
CA GLU A 262 60.39 -83.83 -20.22
C GLU A 262 61.46 -83.73 -21.31
N LYS A 263 62.20 -82.61 -21.37
CA LYS A 263 63.33 -82.46 -22.29
C LYS A 263 64.47 -83.44 -21.96
N ALA A 264 64.81 -83.57 -20.67
CA ALA A 264 65.84 -84.51 -20.22
C ALA A 264 65.45 -85.98 -20.47
N GLU A 265 64.17 -86.33 -20.36
CA GLU A 265 63.69 -87.68 -20.63
C GLU A 265 63.71 -88.04 -22.12
N LYS A 266 63.34 -87.09 -22.99
CA LYS A 266 63.43 -87.27 -24.46
C LYS A 266 64.86 -87.46 -24.94
N GLU A 267 65.82 -86.71 -24.37
CA GLU A 267 67.24 -86.87 -24.70
C GLU A 267 67.78 -88.23 -24.26
N ARG A 268 67.43 -88.71 -23.05
CA ARG A 268 67.82 -90.04 -22.56
C ARG A 268 67.22 -91.18 -23.39
N ALA A 269 65.96 -91.06 -23.81
CA ALA A 269 65.32 -92.06 -24.67
C ALA A 269 65.94 -92.13 -26.07
N ALA A 270 66.34 -90.98 -26.64
CA ALA A 270 67.02 -90.94 -27.93
C ALA A 270 68.42 -91.57 -27.89
N GLU A 271 69.17 -91.36 -26.81
CA GLU A 271 70.49 -91.95 -26.59
C GLU A 271 70.40 -93.49 -26.44
N ALA A 272 69.44 -94.00 -25.67
CA ALA A 272 69.23 -95.43 -25.44
C ALA A 272 68.90 -96.20 -26.74
N LEU A 273 68.02 -95.64 -27.59
CA LEU A 273 67.64 -96.24 -28.87
C LEU A 273 68.83 -96.33 -29.85
N ARG A 274 69.75 -95.36 -29.78
CA ARG A 274 70.96 -95.33 -30.62
C ARG A 274 71.95 -96.42 -30.22
N GLN A 275 72.10 -96.69 -28.92
CA GLN A 275 72.97 -97.75 -28.40
C GLN A 275 72.44 -99.15 -28.70
N GLU A 276 71.12 -99.36 -28.64
CA GLU A 276 70.51 -100.67 -28.94
C GLU A 276 70.68 -101.06 -30.42
N LYS A 277 70.50 -100.12 -31.35
CA LYS A 277 70.73 -100.35 -32.79
C LYS A 277 72.18 -100.72 -33.11
N ALA A 278 73.15 -100.13 -32.39
CA ALA A 278 74.56 -100.45 -32.57
C ALA A 278 74.91 -101.87 -32.06
N ARG A 279 74.29 -102.31 -30.95
CA ARG A 279 74.52 -103.66 -30.39
C ARG A 279 74.02 -104.78 -31.31
N LEU A 280 72.82 -104.64 -31.86
CA LEU A 280 72.22 -105.62 -32.77
C LEU A 280 72.98 -105.77 -34.10
N ALA A 281 73.62 -104.70 -34.59
CA ALA A 281 74.46 -104.74 -35.78
C ALA A 281 75.80 -105.49 -35.55
N ALA A 282 76.36 -105.39 -34.34
CA ALA A 282 77.60 -106.10 -33.97
C ALA A 282 77.38 -107.62 -33.81
N GLU A 283 76.24 -108.03 -33.25
CA GLU A 283 75.90 -109.44 -33.00
C GLU A 283 75.69 -110.24 -34.31
N ARG A 284 75.06 -109.63 -35.33
CA ARG A 284 74.89 -110.25 -36.65
C ARG A 284 76.21 -110.46 -37.42
N LYS A 285 77.22 -109.64 -37.17
CA LYS A 285 78.54 -109.75 -37.82
C LYS A 285 79.41 -110.86 -37.20
N ALA A 286 79.26 -111.11 -35.89
CA ALA A 286 79.99 -112.17 -35.19
C ALA A 286 79.48 -113.59 -35.54
N ALA A 287 78.18 -113.76 -35.83
CA ALA A 287 77.59 -115.06 -36.12
C ALA A 287 77.97 -115.66 -37.50
N ARG A 288 78.38 -114.84 -38.49
CA ARG A 288 78.68 -115.28 -39.87
C ARG A 288 80.13 -115.71 -40.10
N ALA A 289 81.02 -115.40 -39.15
CA ALA A 289 82.45 -115.71 -39.23
C ALA A 289 82.79 -117.22 -39.37
N PRO A 290 82.17 -118.16 -38.62
CA PRO A 290 82.51 -119.59 -38.76
C PRO A 290 82.01 -120.20 -40.07
N ASP A 291 80.92 -119.69 -40.65
CA ASP A 291 80.35 -120.22 -41.90
C ASP A 291 81.21 -119.86 -43.12
N LYS A 292 81.76 -118.64 -43.13
CA LYS A 292 82.73 -118.18 -44.13
C LYS A 292 83.95 -119.11 -44.21
N VAL A 293 84.50 -119.51 -43.07
CA VAL A 293 85.70 -120.36 -43.00
C VAL A 293 85.42 -121.76 -43.55
N LYS A 294 84.26 -122.34 -43.23
CA LYS A 294 83.89 -123.68 -43.70
C LYS A 294 83.64 -123.74 -45.21
N LEU A 295 83.00 -122.70 -45.77
CA LEU A 295 82.73 -122.64 -47.21
C LEU A 295 84.00 -122.45 -48.04
N LEU A 296 84.96 -121.66 -47.55
CA LEU A 296 86.27 -121.53 -48.20
C LEU A 296 87.06 -122.83 -48.18
N LYS A 297 87.01 -123.58 -47.06
CA LYS A 297 87.66 -124.90 -46.97
C LYS A 297 87.08 -125.90 -47.98
N LEU A 298 85.77 -125.91 -48.18
CA LEU A 298 85.13 -126.75 -49.20
C LEU A 298 85.59 -126.38 -50.62
N ALA A 299 85.81 -125.09 -50.89
CA ALA A 299 86.37 -124.64 -52.17
C ALA A 299 87.77 -125.24 -52.40
N ASP A 300 88.62 -125.22 -51.37
CA ASP A 300 89.98 -125.75 -51.44
C ASP A 300 90.00 -127.28 -51.64
N ASP A 301 89.10 -128.01 -50.97
CA ASP A 301 89.00 -129.47 -51.11
C ASP A 301 88.57 -129.87 -52.55
N LEU A 302 87.70 -129.09 -53.19
CA LEU A 302 87.27 -129.30 -54.58
C LEU A 302 88.36 -128.93 -55.59
N ASP A 303 89.16 -127.89 -55.31
CA ASP A 303 90.31 -127.47 -56.13
C ASP A 303 91.41 -128.57 -56.14
N ALA A 304 91.55 -129.30 -55.05
CA ALA A 304 92.51 -130.40 -54.91
C ALA A 304 92.05 -131.72 -55.57
N PHE A 305 90.83 -131.79 -56.11
CA PHE A 305 90.29 -133.04 -56.66
C PHE A 305 90.94 -133.40 -58.00
N GLN A 306 91.68 -134.52 -58.03
CA GLN A 306 92.32 -135.01 -59.24
C GLN A 306 91.36 -135.86 -60.08
N VAL A 307 91.10 -135.43 -61.31
CA VAL A 307 90.31 -136.21 -62.26
C VAL A 307 91.14 -137.39 -62.79
N PRO A 308 90.59 -138.62 -62.83
CA PRO A 308 91.32 -139.80 -63.26
C PRO A 308 91.81 -139.74 -64.71
N ASP A 309 93.00 -140.29 -64.97
CA ASP A 309 93.54 -140.42 -66.34
C ASP A 309 92.75 -141.47 -67.12
N VAL A 310 92.32 -141.11 -68.33
CA VAL A 310 91.43 -141.89 -69.18
C VAL A 310 92.04 -142.01 -70.57
N LYS A 311 92.08 -143.26 -71.06
CA LYS A 311 92.91 -143.60 -72.22
C LYS A 311 92.22 -143.37 -73.56
N THR A 312 90.89 -143.36 -73.60
CA THR A 312 90.11 -143.10 -74.81
C THR A 312 89.96 -141.62 -75.05
N ASP A 313 89.93 -141.19 -76.31
CA ASP A 313 89.79 -139.76 -76.65
C ASP A 313 88.42 -139.21 -76.20
N ASP A 314 87.35 -140.01 -76.29
CA ASP A 314 86.04 -139.68 -75.70
C ASP A 314 86.13 -139.48 -74.18
N GLY A 315 86.92 -140.31 -73.51
CA GLY A 315 87.17 -140.18 -72.06
C GLY A 315 87.89 -138.89 -71.73
N LYS A 316 88.94 -138.53 -72.48
CA LYS A 316 89.71 -137.30 -72.27
C LYS A 316 88.86 -136.05 -72.46
N ALA A 317 87.93 -136.05 -73.43
CA ALA A 317 86.99 -134.96 -73.63
C ALA A 317 86.08 -134.77 -72.40
N ILE A 318 85.57 -135.86 -71.82
CA ILE A 318 84.76 -135.81 -70.59
C ILE A 318 85.60 -135.35 -69.39
N ALA A 319 86.83 -135.86 -69.24
CA ALA A 319 87.73 -135.45 -68.16
C ALA A 319 88.03 -133.94 -68.22
N LEU A 320 88.28 -133.39 -69.41
CA LEU A 320 88.51 -131.96 -69.60
C LEU A 320 87.27 -131.11 -69.26
N TRP A 321 86.08 -131.57 -69.64
CA TRP A 321 84.82 -130.92 -69.24
C TRP A 321 84.66 -130.89 -67.72
N VAL A 322 84.90 -132.02 -67.04
CA VAL A 322 84.81 -132.10 -65.56
C VAL A 322 85.78 -131.13 -64.87
N VAL A 323 87.03 -131.04 -65.34
CA VAL A 323 88.02 -130.07 -64.80
C VAL A 323 87.53 -128.63 -64.98
N THR A 324 86.97 -128.32 -66.15
CA THR A 324 86.48 -126.96 -66.47
C THR A 324 85.32 -126.56 -65.55
N GLU A 325 84.34 -127.46 -65.36
CA GLU A 325 83.19 -127.21 -64.49
C GLU A 325 83.57 -127.11 -63.00
N LEU A 326 84.46 -127.99 -62.53
CA LEU A 326 84.97 -127.92 -61.14
C LEU A 326 85.66 -126.59 -60.86
N THR A 327 86.50 -126.11 -61.79
CA THR A 327 87.21 -124.84 -61.63
C THR A 327 86.23 -123.65 -61.57
N ALA A 328 85.19 -123.65 -62.41
CA ALA A 328 84.16 -122.61 -62.40
C ALA A 328 83.37 -122.60 -61.08
N LEU A 329 82.98 -123.78 -60.59
CA LEU A 329 82.25 -123.92 -59.33
C LEU A 329 83.07 -123.44 -58.12
N VAL A 330 84.37 -123.78 -58.06
CA VAL A 330 85.27 -123.33 -56.99
C VAL A 330 85.39 -121.80 -56.98
N ALA A 331 85.48 -121.16 -58.15
CA ALA A 331 85.55 -119.71 -58.24
C ALA A 331 84.28 -119.02 -57.71
N GLU A 332 83.10 -119.51 -58.09
CA GLU A 332 81.82 -118.94 -57.63
C GLU A 332 81.62 -119.15 -56.11
N LEU A 333 82.04 -120.31 -55.58
CA LEU A 333 81.96 -120.60 -54.14
C LEU A 333 82.81 -119.61 -53.33
N ARG A 334 84.04 -119.31 -53.78
CA ARG A 334 84.94 -118.34 -53.12
C ARG A 334 84.37 -116.91 -53.13
N GLU A 335 83.75 -116.48 -54.23
CA GLU A 335 83.13 -115.15 -54.31
C GLU A 335 81.99 -114.99 -53.30
N LYS A 336 81.04 -115.93 -53.28
CA LYS A 336 79.87 -115.86 -52.39
C LYS A 336 80.25 -116.02 -50.92
N ALA A 337 81.23 -116.88 -50.61
CA ALA A 337 81.77 -116.98 -49.26
C ALA A 337 82.51 -115.70 -48.83
N GLY A 338 83.13 -114.96 -49.75
CA GLY A 338 83.79 -113.68 -49.49
C GLY A 338 82.84 -112.57 -49.02
N ALA A 339 81.59 -112.59 -49.48
CA ALA A 339 80.55 -111.59 -49.19
C ALA A 339 79.78 -111.81 -47.87
N LEU A 340 80.01 -112.95 -47.20
CA LEU A 340 79.61 -113.21 -45.81
C LEU A 340 80.54 -112.52 -44.82
#